data_AF-A0A3D5VC36-F1
#
_entry.id   AF-A0A3D5VC36-F1
#
_cell.length_a   1.000
_cell.length_b   1.000
_cell.length_c   1.000
_cell.angle_alpha   90.00
_cell.angle_beta   90.00
_cell.angle_gamma   90.00
#
_symmetry.space_group_name_H-M   'P 1'
#
loop_
_entity.id
_entity.type
_entity.pdbx_description
1 polymer ?
#
loop_
_entity_poly.entity_id
_entity_poly.type
_entity_poly.pdbx_seq_one_letter_code
_entity_poly.pdbx_strand_id
1 'polypeptide(L)' 'MLSLLFASNRAHQRQIYNLKGQLIRTFPIAQQQNFVWWNGENDAGEDVSSGIYLYQLRAAGISQTKKMVLIK' A
#
# COMPACT_ATOMS: atom_id res chain seq x y z
N MET A 1 -4.35 12.65 -2.66
CA MET A 1 -3.10 12.14 -2.05
C MET A 1 -3.46 11.36 -0.79
N LEU A 2 -3.19 10.04 -0.73
CA LEU A 2 -3.52 9.22 0.44
C LEU A 2 -2.24 8.78 1.18
N SER A 3 -2.20 8.97 2.50
CA SER A 3 -1.16 8.44 3.39
C SER A 3 -1.60 7.14 4.04
N LEU A 4 -0.68 6.17 4.08
CA LEU A 4 -0.87 4.90 4.79
C LEU A 4 0.05 4.85 6.00
N LEU A 5 -0.47 4.65 7.21
CA LEU A 5 0.34 4.48 8.42
C LEU A 5 0.57 2.97 8.71
N PHE A 6 1.82 2.59 8.96
CA PHE A 6 2.32 1.26 9.30
C PHE A 6 2.87 1.32 10.75
N ALA A 7 2.45 0.40 11.61
CA ALA A 7 2.93 0.33 12.99
C ALA A 7 4.36 -0.21 13.04
N SER A 8 5.24 0.42 13.80
CA SER A 8 6.69 0.17 13.80
C SER A 8 7.11 -1.19 14.37
N ASN A 9 8.19 -1.69 13.77
CA ASN A 9 9.15 -2.73 14.18
C ASN A 9 9.02 -4.09 13.46
N ARG A 10 9.93 -4.25 12.47
CA ARG A 10 10.29 -5.43 11.65
C ARG A 10 9.39 -5.77 10.46
N ALA A 11 9.96 -5.52 9.28
CA ALA A 11 9.56 -5.89 7.92
C ALA A 11 8.07 -5.69 7.55
N HIS A 12 7.78 -4.52 6.98
CA HIS A 12 6.48 -4.20 6.42
C HIS A 12 6.50 -4.54 4.92
N GLN A 13 5.80 -5.58 4.48
CA GLN A 13 5.50 -5.75 3.06
C GLN A 13 4.50 -4.65 2.67
N ARG A 14 4.96 -3.63 1.95
CA ARG A 14 4.18 -2.44 1.59
C ARG A 14 3.68 -2.60 0.16
N GLN A 15 2.53 -3.25 0.00
CA GLN A 15 1.97 -3.57 -1.31
C GLN A 15 0.53 -3.10 -1.43
N ILE A 16 0.16 -2.69 -2.64
CA ILE A 16 -1.19 -2.32 -3.03
C ILE A 16 -1.70 -3.33 -4.04
N TYR A 17 -2.94 -3.76 -3.86
CA TYR A 17 -3.64 -4.69 -4.72
C TYR A 17 -4.97 -4.10 -5.16
N ASN A 18 -5.46 -4.51 -6.33
CA ASN A 18 -6.86 -4.28 -6.68
C ASN A 18 -7.78 -5.36 -6.07
N LEU A 19 -9.09 -5.23 -6.27
CA LEU A 19 -10.09 -6.19 -5.76
C LEU A 19 -9.97 -7.61 -6.35
N LYS A 20 -9.29 -7.77 -7.49
CA LYS A 20 -8.99 -9.09 -8.07
C LYS A 20 -7.75 -9.74 -7.45
N GLY A 21 -7.10 -9.09 -6.49
CA GLY A 21 -5.86 -9.56 -5.87
C GLY A 21 -4.61 -9.35 -6.74
N GLN A 22 -4.71 -8.58 -7.82
CA GLN A 22 -3.56 -8.27 -8.67
C GLN A 22 -2.69 -7.22 -7.98
N LEU A 23 -1.37 -7.46 -7.92
CA LEU A 23 -0.40 -6.51 -7.38
C LEU A 23 -0.30 -5.28 -8.29
N ILE A 24 -0.48 -4.10 -7.70
CA ILE A 24 -0.45 -2.82 -8.40
C ILE A 24 0.87 -2.09 -8.14
N ARG A 25 1.29 -2.02 -6.88
CA ARG A 25 2.48 -1.27 -6.47
C ARG A 25 3.18 -1.95 -5.31
N THR A 26 4.50 -1.95 -5.33
CA THR A 26 5.37 -2.32 -4.21
C THR A 26 6.19 -1.11 -3.78
N PHE A 27 6.23 -0.85 -2.48
CA PHE A 27 7.10 0.19 -1.93
C PHE A 27 8.33 -0.43 -1.26
N PRO A 28 9.54 0.10 -1.52
CA PRO A 28 10.76 -0.38 -0.90
C PRO A 28 10.64 -0.28 0.62
N ILE A 29 11.29 -1.14 1.42
CA ILE A 29 11.24 -1.03 2.87
C ILE A 29 12.30 -0.04 3.34
N ALA A 30 11.89 1.11 3.87
CA ALA A 30 12.81 2.07 4.50
C ALA A 30 12.75 1.87 6.01
N GLN A 31 13.91 1.64 6.63
CA GLN A 31 14.02 1.60 8.09
C GLN A 31 13.56 2.96 8.62
N GLN A 32 12.70 2.96 9.66
CA GLN A 32 12.08 4.14 10.29
C GLN A 32 10.94 4.85 9.53
N GLN A 33 10.55 4.39 8.33
CA GLN A 33 9.41 4.98 7.64
C GLN A 33 8.10 4.22 7.89
N ASN A 34 7.28 4.78 8.77
CA ASN A 34 5.98 4.24 9.13
C ASN A 34 4.86 4.66 8.17
N PHE A 35 5.14 5.37 7.07
CA PHE A 35 4.08 5.68 6.12
C PHE A 35 4.54 5.67 4.67
N VAL A 36 3.57 5.56 3.77
CA VAL A 36 3.77 5.68 2.33
C VAL A 36 2.68 6.56 1.75
N TRP A 37 3.06 7.37 0.77
CA TRP A 37 2.16 8.11 -0.09
C TRP A 37 2.01 7.37 -1.41
N TRP A 38 0.78 7.07 -1.79
CA TRP A 38 0.48 6.56 -3.12
C TRP A 38 -0.19 7.65 -3.96
N ASN A 39 0.35 7.85 -5.15
CA ASN A 39 -0.10 8.82 -6.15
C ASN A 39 -1.13 8.24 -7.14
N GLY A 40 -1.43 6.95 -7.06
CA GLY A 40 -2.34 6.31 -8.03
C GLY A 40 -1.63 5.73 -9.26
N GLU A 41 -0.32 5.46 -9.16
CA GLU A 41 0.45 4.82 -10.23
C GLU A 41 0.82 3.36 -9.88
N ASN A 42 0.97 2.50 -10.88
CA ASN A 42 1.52 1.17 -10.73
C ASN A 42 3.06 1.19 -10.65
N ASP A 43 3.73 0.03 -10.53
CA ASP A 43 5.20 -0.04 -10.46
C ASP A 43 5.92 0.45 -11.73
N ALA A 44 5.23 0.52 -12.87
CA ALA A 44 5.74 1.08 -14.12
C ALA A 44 5.59 2.61 -14.22
N GLY A 45 5.00 3.27 -13.20
CA GLY A 45 4.70 4.70 -13.23
C GLY A 45 3.45 5.06 -14.04
N GLU A 46 2.64 4.06 -14.40
CA GLU A 46 1.41 4.28 -15.15
C GLU A 46 0.24 4.50 -14.20
N ASP A 47 -0.61 5.45 -14.57
CA ASP A 47 -1.84 5.76 -13.88
C ASP A 47 -2.81 4.57 -13.82
N VAL A 48 -3.31 4.25 -12.63
CA VAL A 48 -4.39 3.27 -12.46
C VAL A 48 -5.76 3.96 -12.36
N SER A 49 -6.83 3.19 -12.62
CA SER A 49 -8.20 3.70 -12.60
C SER A 49 -8.67 4.08 -11.18
N SER A 50 -9.63 4.99 -11.08
CA SER A 50 -10.40 5.20 -9.84
C SER A 50 -11.01 3.88 -9.37
N GLY A 51 -11.03 3.64 -8.06
CA GLY A 51 -11.55 2.39 -7.53
C GLY A 51 -11.09 2.07 -6.11
N ILE A 52 -11.46 0.87 -5.65
CA ILE A 52 -11.06 0.36 -4.35
C ILE A 52 -9.77 -0.46 -4.51
N TYR A 53 -8.82 -0.15 -3.64
CA TYR A 53 -7.53 -0.83 -3.53
C TYR A 53 -7.34 -1.36 -2.12
N LEU A 54 -6.60 -2.46 -1.99
CA LEU A 54 -6.30 -3.12 -0.73
C LEU A 54 -4.81 -3.01 -0.45
N TYR A 55 -4.45 -2.80 0.81
CA TYR A 55 -3.07 -2.90 1.26
C TYR A 55 -2.99 -3.74 2.54
N GLN A 56 -1.84 -4.36 2.76
CA GLN A 56 -1.57 -5.16 3.95
C GLN A 56 -0.56 -4.46 4.86
N LEU A 57 -0.88 -4.43 6.14
CA LEU A 57 -0.02 -4.01 7.23
C LEU A 57 0.43 -5.26 7.98
N ARG A 58 1.72 -5.59 7.92
CA ARG A 58 2.31 -6.69 8.71
C ARG A 58 3.29 -6.13 9.71
N ALA A 59 3.12 -6.43 11.00
CA ALA A 59 4.02 -6.03 12.07
C ALA A 59 3.87 -6.98 13.27
N ALA A 60 4.98 -7.42 13.86
CA ALA A 60 5.02 -8.17 15.13
C ALA A 60 3.95 -9.30 15.26
N GLY A 61 3.76 -10.10 14.21
CA GLY A 61 2.78 -11.21 14.20
C GLY A 61 1.33 -10.83 13.89
N ILE A 62 1.04 -9.54 13.73
CA ILE A 62 -0.27 -9.02 13.31
C ILE A 62 -0.24 -8.76 11.80
N SER A 63 -1.26 -9.25 11.09
CA SER A 63 -1.53 -8.93 9.70
C SER A 63 -2.90 -8.28 9.58
N GLN A 64 -2.95 -7.04 9.13
CA GLN A 64 -4.19 -6.29 8.92
C GLN A 64 -4.31 -5.87 7.46
N THR A 65 -5.41 -6.25 6.82
CA THR A 65 -5.76 -5.73 5.50
C THR A 65 -6.65 -4.51 5.65
N LYS A 66 -6.35 -3.44 4.90
CA LYS A 66 -7.15 -2.22 4.86
C LYS A 66 -7.49 -1.86 3.42
N LYS A 67 -8.60 -1.14 3.25
CA LYS A 67 -9.06 -0.63 1.95
C LYS A 67 -8.78 0.86 1.81
N MET A 68 -8.53 1.28 0.58
CA MET A 68 -8.36 2.65 0.13
C MET A 68 -9.28 2.88 -1.06
N VAL A 69 -9.84 4.08 -1.17
CA VAL A 69 -10.58 4.52 -2.36
C VAL A 69 -9.74 5.57 -3.08
N LEU A 70 -9.42 5.30 -4.34
CA LEU A 70 -8.81 6.27 -5.24
C LEU A 70 -9.93 6.94 -6.05
N ILE A 71 -9.99 8.26 -5.98
CA ILE A 71 -10.89 9.11 -6.76
C ILE A 71 -10.00 10.06 -7.57
N LYS A 72 -10.24 10.13 -8.88
CA LYS A 72 -9.63 11.10 -9.79
C LYS A 72 -10.64 12.18 -10.13
#